data_AF-A0A1K2IEM2-F1
#
_entry.id   AF-A0A1K2IEM2-F1
#
_cell.length_a   1.000
_cell.length_b   1.000
_cell.length_c   1.000
_cell.angle_alpha   90.00
_cell.angle_beta   90.00
_cell.angle_gamma   90.00
#
_symmetry.space_group_name_H-M   'P 1'
#
loop_
_entity.id
_entity.type
_entity.pdbx_description
1 polymer ?
#
loop_
_entity_poly.entity_id
_entity_poly.type
_entity_poly.pdbx_seq_one_letter_code
_entity_poly.pdbx_strand_id
1 'polypeptide(L)'
;MFLTAKVRYLYNNIQITLIMEINRNIANNNFKIIGDWNINSRLLKNKFSQLTDFDLKFDEGKEIDLLDRMGNRLRKNREEVMDIIKEVNLS
;
A
#
# COMPACT_ATOMS: atom_id res chain seq x y z
N MET A 1 35.86 12.21 22.22
CA MET A 1 35.81 11.85 20.78
C MET A 1 34.76 10.76 20.45
N PHE A 2 34.52 9.75 21.31
CA PHE A 2 33.56 8.66 21.02
C PHE A 2 32.06 9.05 21.11
N LEU A 3 31.70 9.98 21.98
CA LEU A 3 30.31 10.45 22.15
C LEU A 3 29.75 11.10 20.87
N THR A 4 30.57 11.81 20.10
CA THR A 4 30.13 12.52 18.88
C THR A 4 29.82 11.56 17.73
N ALA A 5 30.53 10.43 17.62
CA ALA A 5 30.27 9.41 16.61
C ALA A 5 28.96 8.66 16.86
N LYS A 6 28.68 8.29 18.12
CA LYS A 6 27.43 7.60 18.49
C LYS A 6 26.20 8.48 18.27
N VAL A 7 26.27 9.76 18.65
CA VAL A 7 25.18 10.73 18.43
C VAL A 7 24.91 10.91 16.93
N ARG A 8 25.95 11.03 16.11
CA ARG A 8 25.83 11.15 14.65
C ARG A 8 25.18 9.91 14.02
N TYR A 9 25.58 8.70 14.45
CA TYR A 9 24.99 7.46 13.95
C TYR A 9 23.49 7.35 14.27
N LEU A 10 23.10 7.66 15.50
CA LEU A 10 21.68 7.64 15.90
C LEU A 10 20.86 8.66 15.10
N TYR A 11 21.38 9.88 14.94
CA TYR A 11 20.72 10.91 14.13
C TYR A 11 20.50 10.45 12.69
N ASN A 12 21.55 9.90 12.05
CA ASN A 12 21.45 9.42 10.66
C ASN A 12 20.44 8.29 10.54
N ASN A 13 20.44 7.31 11.45
CA ASN A 13 19.47 6.22 11.43
C ASN A 13 18.02 6.73 11.55
N ILE A 14 17.75 7.65 12.47
CA ILE A 14 16.42 8.23 12.67
C ILE A 14 15.98 8.99 11.40
N GLN A 15 16.86 9.82 10.83
CA GLN A 15 16.57 10.56 9.59
C GLN A 15 16.29 9.62 8.41
N ILE A 16 17.08 8.56 8.26
CA ILE A 16 16.89 7.56 7.20
C ILE A 16 15.54 6.87 7.36
N THR A 17 15.17 6.45 8.57
CA THR A 17 13.84 5.86 8.84
C THR A 17 12.71 6.82 8.50
N LEU A 18 12.82 8.09 8.88
CA LEU A 18 11.80 9.10 8.60
C LEU A 18 11.65 9.34 7.09
N ILE A 19 12.76 9.46 6.36
CA ILE A 19 12.74 9.66 4.90
C ILE A 19 12.07 8.47 4.20
N MET A 20 12.37 7.23 4.62
CA MET A 20 11.74 6.04 4.05
C MET A 20 10.22 6.03 4.30
N GLU A 21 9.78 6.38 5.50
CA GLU A 21 8.36 6.44 5.85
C GLU A 21 7.61 7.54 5.07
N ILE A 22 8.24 8.71 4.89
CA ILE A 22 7.68 9.78 4.06
C ILE A 22 7.52 9.31 2.61
N ASN A 23 8.55 8.68 2.04
CA ASN A 23 8.51 8.18 0.66
C ASN A 23 7.41 7.12 0.46
N ARG A 24 7.26 6.22 1.42
CA ARG A 24 6.15 5.24 1.45
C ARG A 24 4.79 5.95 1.45
N ASN A 25 4.61 6.95 2.30
CA ASN A 25 3.34 7.66 2.38
C ASN A 25 3.03 8.46 1.11
N ILE A 26 4.04 9.07 0.47
CA ILE A 26 3.89 9.71 -0.84
C ILE A 26 3.46 8.69 -1.90
N ALA A 27 4.11 7.52 -1.94
CA ALA A 27 3.76 6.47 -2.88
C ALA A 27 2.31 5.96 -2.69
N ASN A 28 1.89 5.76 -1.43
CA ASN A 28 0.52 5.36 -1.09
C ASN A 28 -0.51 6.41 -1.53
N ASN A 29 -0.24 7.69 -1.28
CA ASN A 29 -1.15 8.79 -1.63
C ASN A 29 -1.25 9.04 -3.14
N ASN A 30 -0.19 8.72 -3.89
CA ASN A 30 -0.15 8.88 -5.34
C ASN A 30 -0.62 7.64 -6.09
N PHE A 31 -0.98 6.56 -5.39
CA PHE A 31 -1.48 5.35 -6.04
C PHE A 31 -2.77 5.63 -6.79
N LYS A 32 -2.85 5.17 -8.03
CA LYS A 32 -4.04 5.25 -8.87
C LYS A 32 -4.39 3.89 -9.42
N ILE A 33 -5.68 3.58 -9.34
CA ILE A 33 -6.26 2.44 -10.03
C ILE A 33 -6.47 2.86 -11.47
N ILE A 34 -5.96 2.05 -12.38
CA ILE A 34 -6.05 2.26 -13.82
C ILE A 34 -6.84 1.07 -14.39
N GLY A 35 -7.62 1.29 -15.45
CA GLY A 35 -8.38 0.22 -16.12
C GLY A 35 -9.77 -0.02 -15.53
N ASP A 36 -10.42 -1.11 -15.95
CA ASP A 36 -11.78 -1.46 -15.52
C ASP A 36 -11.77 -2.17 -14.16
N TRP A 37 -12.10 -1.42 -13.11
CA TRP A 37 -12.17 -1.94 -11.76
C TRP A 37 -13.21 -3.07 -11.58
N ASN A 38 -14.28 -3.09 -12.38
CA ASN A 38 -15.29 -4.17 -12.28
C ASN A 38 -14.71 -5.52 -12.71
N ILE A 39 -13.77 -5.51 -13.65
CA ILE A 39 -13.04 -6.73 -14.06
C ILE A 39 -12.01 -7.09 -13.00
N ASN A 40 -11.18 -6.12 -12.60
CA ASN A 40 -10.11 -6.35 -11.62
C ASN A 40 -10.65 -6.85 -10.28
N SER A 41 -11.75 -6.29 -9.78
CA SER A 41 -12.40 -6.72 -8.54
C SER A 41 -12.90 -8.17 -8.61
N ARG A 42 -13.46 -8.61 -9.75
CA ARG A 42 -13.88 -10.02 -9.93
C ARG A 42 -12.68 -10.97 -9.91
N LEU A 43 -11.60 -10.62 -10.58
CA LEU A 43 -10.35 -11.40 -10.57
C LEU A 43 -9.75 -11.48 -9.16
N LEU A 44 -9.72 -10.37 -8.43
CA LEU A 44 -9.28 -10.33 -7.04
C LEU A 44 -10.15 -11.21 -6.13
N LYS A 45 -11.47 -11.17 -6.29
CA LYS A 45 -12.41 -12.01 -5.52
C LYS A 45 -12.22 -13.50 -5.81
N ASN A 46 -11.91 -13.87 -7.06
CA ASN A 46 -11.59 -15.25 -7.43
C ASN A 46 -10.25 -15.72 -6.82
N LYS A 47 -9.24 -14.84 -6.79
CA LYS A 47 -7.91 -15.13 -6.24
C LYS A 47 -7.91 -15.21 -4.71
N PHE A 48 -8.71 -14.37 -4.05
CA PHE A 48 -8.77 -14.26 -2.60
C PHE A 48 -10.21 -14.44 -2.11
N SER A 49 -10.58 -15.68 -1.75
CA SER A 49 -11.92 -16.05 -1.31
C SER A 49 -12.42 -15.29 -0.06
N GLN A 50 -11.51 -14.70 0.72
CA GLN A 50 -11.83 -13.86 1.87
C GLN A 50 -12.29 -12.44 1.50
N LEU A 51 -12.03 -11.96 0.29
CA LEU A 51 -12.50 -10.65 -0.15
C LEU A 51 -13.99 -10.67 -0.45
N THR A 52 -14.69 -9.68 0.07
CA THR A 52 -16.12 -9.48 -0.18
C THR A 52 -16.34 -8.31 -1.13
N ASP A 53 -17.57 -8.18 -1.65
CA ASP A 53 -17.95 -7.03 -2.49
C ASP A 53 -17.81 -5.70 -1.74
N PHE A 54 -17.99 -5.72 -0.41
CA PHE A 54 -17.76 -4.55 0.44
C PHE A 54 -16.29 -4.13 0.46
N ASP A 55 -15.38 -5.09 0.61
CA ASP A 55 -13.94 -4.80 0.67
C ASP A 55 -13.43 -4.26 -0.67
N LEU A 56 -14.03 -4.71 -1.78
CA LEU A 56 -13.67 -4.37 -3.16
C LEU A 56 -14.45 -3.19 -3.75
N LYS A 57 -15.39 -2.61 -3.02
CA LYS A 57 -16.10 -1.41 -3.48
C LYS A 57 -15.09 -0.30 -3.70
N PHE A 58 -15.12 0.35 -4.86
CA PHE A 58 -14.24 1.44 -5.21
C PHE A 58 -15.01 2.57 -5.87
N ASP A 59 -14.79 3.78 -5.37
CA ASP A 59 -15.17 5.02 -6.03
C ASP A 59 -13.87 5.74 -6.40
N GLU A 60 -13.79 6.33 -7.59
CA GLU A 60 -12.59 7.05 -8.04
C GLU A 60 -12.17 8.12 -7.02
N GLY A 61 -10.87 8.21 -6.72
CA GLY A 61 -10.33 9.10 -5.70
C GLY A 61 -10.37 8.56 -4.27
N LYS A 62 -10.91 7.34 -4.04
CA LYS A 62 -10.89 6.65 -2.74
C LYS A 62 -9.91 5.48 -2.69
N GLU A 63 -8.73 5.64 -3.31
CA GLU A 63 -7.74 4.57 -3.37
C GLU A 63 -7.24 4.20 -1.97
N ILE A 64 -7.01 5.17 -1.08
CA ILE A 64 -6.55 4.93 0.29
C ILE A 64 -7.58 4.09 1.06
N ASP A 65 -8.86 4.43 0.98
CA ASP A 65 -9.93 3.69 1.67
C ASP A 65 -10.03 2.24 1.18
N LEU A 66 -9.84 2.03 -0.13
CA LEU A 66 -9.82 0.69 -0.71
C LEU A 66 -8.61 -0.10 -0.21
N LEU A 67 -7.41 0.48 -0.28
CA LEU A 67 -6.18 -0.15 0.18
C LEU A 67 -6.28 -0.54 1.67
N ASP A 68 -6.92 0.29 2.49
CA ASP A 68 -7.14 0.02 3.91
C ASP A 68 -8.12 -1.13 4.15
N ARG A 69 -9.26 -1.15 3.45
CA ARG A 69 -10.21 -2.26 3.57
C ARG A 69 -9.59 -3.58 3.12
N MET A 70 -8.96 -3.59 1.94
CA MET A 70 -8.31 -4.78 1.41
C MET A 70 -7.15 -5.23 2.31
N GLY A 71 -6.31 -4.30 2.78
CA GLY A 71 -5.21 -4.59 3.70
C GLY A 71 -5.69 -5.23 4.99
N ASN A 72 -6.75 -4.69 5.60
CA ASN A 72 -7.38 -5.25 6.79
C ASN A 72 -7.95 -6.66 6.54
N ARG A 73 -8.62 -6.88 5.41
CA ARG A 73 -9.19 -8.20 5.08
C ARG A 73 -8.10 -9.24 4.81
N LEU A 74 -7.03 -8.85 4.13
CA LEU A 74 -5.92 -9.73 3.73
C LEU A 74 -4.81 -9.85 4.79
N ARG A 75 -4.86 -9.04 5.84
CA ARG A 75 -3.78 -8.85 6.83
C ARG A 75 -2.45 -8.47 6.17
N LYS A 76 -2.53 -7.53 5.23
CA LYS A 76 -1.42 -7.03 4.42
C LYS A 76 -1.26 -5.53 4.57
N ASN A 77 -0.03 -5.05 4.40
CA ASN A 77 0.21 -3.61 4.34
C ASN A 77 -0.22 -3.02 2.97
N ARG A 78 -0.32 -1.69 2.87
CA ARG A 78 -0.78 -1.02 1.64
C ARG A 78 0.09 -1.33 0.42
N GLU A 79 1.39 -1.47 0.59
CA GLU A 79 2.33 -1.74 -0.52
C GLU A 79 2.04 -3.12 -1.14
N GLU A 80 1.88 -4.15 -0.30
CA GLU A 80 1.52 -5.49 -0.76
C GLU A 80 0.17 -5.50 -1.48
N VAL A 81 -0.81 -4.73 -0.99
CA VAL A 81 -2.12 -4.61 -1.66
C VAL A 81 -2.01 -3.89 -2.99
N MET A 82 -1.21 -2.81 -3.08
CA MET A 82 -0.94 -2.11 -4.34
C MET A 82 -0.31 -3.05 -5.36
N ASP A 83 0.61 -3.91 -4.94
CA ASP A 83 1.28 -4.88 -5.83
C ASP A 83 0.31 -5.97 -6.30
N ILE A 84 -0.56 -6.46 -5.41
CA ILE A 84 -1.66 -7.38 -5.77
C ILE A 84 -2.58 -6.76 -6.84
N ILE A 85 -2.95 -5.49 -6.68
CA ILE A 85 -3.82 -4.78 -7.64
C ILE A 85 -3.10 -4.60 -8.98
N LYS A 86 -1.82 -4.22 -8.98
CA LYS A 86 -1.01 -4.08 -10.20
C LYS A 86 -0.87 -5.40 -10.94
N GLU A 87 -0.65 -6.49 -10.22
CA GLU A 87 -0.54 -7.84 -10.81
C GLU A 87 -1.81 -8.20 -11.60
N VAL A 88 -2.98 -7.97 -11.01
CA VAL A 88 -4.26 -8.24 -11.68
C VAL A 88 -4.50 -7.30 -12.86
N ASN A 89 -4.07 -6.04 -12.79
CA ASN A 89 -4.25 -5.09 -13.88
C ASN A 89 -3.38 -5.36 -15.11
N LEU A 90 -2.33 -6.17 -14.96
CA LEU A 90 -1.42 -6.59 -16.03
C LEU A 90 -1.80 -7.96 -16.62
N SER A 91 -2.81 -8.63 -16.06
CA SER A 91 -3.30 -9.96 -16.45
C SER A 91 -4.42 -9.85 -17.50
#